data_AF-A0A8C5DC76-F1
#
_entry.id   AF-A0A8C5DC76-F1
#
_cell.length_a   1.000
_cell.length_b   1.000
_cell.length_c   1.000
_cell.angle_alpha   90.00
_cell.angle_beta   90.00
_cell.angle_gamma   90.00
#
_symmetry.space_group_name_H-M   'P 1'
#
loop_
_entity.id
_entity.type
_entity.pdbx_description
1 polymer ?
#
loop_
_entity_poly.entity_id
_entity_poly.type
_entity_poly.pdbx_seq_one_letter_code
_entity_poly.pdbx_strand_id
1 'polypeptide(L)'
;MYLVWLLRILLHLHVCHSIYEYFFVLFKVLNQEISDFPLPDVSLVAEHSNSGELGRLLQLILGCAVRCERKQEYIQIIMTLEESVQHVVMMAIQELMSKEIMAPFGAELSENTEQQLKKALQDCSELLAEKESLAQRCQELDLQVAVLQEERNCLLVENDVLTDRANQLDTFDDPNTPSGKKHSQLQLQLEALQEDNFRLEAAKDDYRIHCEELEKQLIEVQHRNDELTSLAEESRALKDELDVLRNCSDRVVMLEASVETYKRKLENLGDLKRQMKLLEENNMTYMQNTVSLEEELRKANAARAQLETYKRQVQELHNKLSEETRRADNLTFEMTKLKEKHETVMKERERIIIERDSLKEVNEDLRCSQAQEHQLDASIRLQHENKMLRVQQEEYEQGKIAALQTQLEEAHKSRSELDTDNRLSRERISELQQQVEDLQKALQSQAAKPDDVRVPASSYLTLNEAQDEIMKKKELLEDLQPDHTQTSLKLDELMAALKKKDDDMRAMEERYKMYLEKARNVIKALDPKLNPATAEIQALRNQLADRDKQILSLERQCEQARLKEYEEKLIVTAWYNKSLNFQKLAIDSRLAGRSVSMLAPGQSFLSQQRQVSNDPRRTLSVNVPAATSK
;
A
#
# COMPACT_ATOMS: atom_id res chain seq x y z
N MET A 1 95.13 -43.36 -23.89
CA MET A 1 95.59 -43.95 -22.60
C MET A 1 97.06 -44.37 -22.66
N TYR A 2 97.46 -45.36 -23.48
CA TYR A 2 98.83 -45.90 -23.50
C TYR A 2 99.97 -44.87 -23.38
N LEU A 3 100.00 -43.78 -24.15
CA LEU A 3 101.07 -42.77 -24.05
C LEU A 3 101.18 -42.11 -22.66
N VAL A 4 100.05 -41.86 -21.98
CA VAL A 4 100.00 -41.25 -20.65
C VAL A 4 100.44 -42.24 -19.58
N TRP A 5 100.07 -43.51 -19.75
CA TRP A 5 100.51 -44.62 -18.91
C TRP A 5 102.02 -44.86 -19.06
N LEU A 6 102.55 -44.86 -20.30
CA LEU A 6 103.98 -44.95 -20.58
C LEU A 6 104.76 -43.76 -19.99
N LEU A 7 104.25 -42.52 -20.11
CA LEU A 7 104.85 -41.35 -19.46
C LEU A 7 104.86 -41.49 -17.94
N ARG A 8 103.80 -42.06 -17.33
CA ARG A 8 103.70 -42.24 -15.88
C ARG A 8 104.65 -43.34 -15.38
N ILE A 9 104.80 -44.43 -16.13
CA ILE A 9 105.83 -45.45 -15.91
C ILE A 9 107.22 -44.83 -16.03
N LEU A 10 107.53 -44.12 -17.12
CA LEU A 10 108.83 -43.47 -17.34
C LEU A 10 109.15 -42.43 -16.25
N LEU A 11 108.16 -41.64 -15.81
CA LEU A 11 108.32 -40.68 -14.72
C LEU A 11 108.59 -41.40 -13.38
N HIS A 12 107.85 -42.46 -13.05
CA HIS A 12 108.09 -43.22 -11.82
C HIS A 12 109.39 -44.03 -11.88
N LEU A 13 109.79 -44.61 -13.01
CA LEU A 13 111.11 -45.23 -13.20
C LEU A 13 112.23 -44.20 -13.08
N HIS A 14 112.11 -43.02 -13.70
CA HIS A 14 113.14 -41.98 -13.62
C HIS A 14 113.26 -41.38 -12.22
N VAL A 15 112.14 -41.18 -11.52
CA VAL A 15 112.11 -40.79 -10.11
C VAL A 15 112.74 -41.89 -9.23
N CYS A 16 112.32 -43.14 -9.36
CA CYS A 16 112.92 -44.26 -8.62
C CYS A 16 114.41 -44.43 -8.91
N HIS A 17 114.84 -44.38 -10.17
CA HIS A 17 116.26 -44.52 -10.54
C HIS A 17 117.10 -43.35 -10.01
N SER A 18 116.57 -42.12 -10.07
CA SER A 18 117.21 -40.95 -9.46
C SER A 18 117.28 -41.06 -7.93
N ILE A 19 116.23 -41.60 -7.29
CA ILE A 19 116.23 -41.89 -5.85
C ILE A 19 117.24 -43.01 -5.52
N TYR A 20 117.34 -44.08 -6.32
CA TYR A 20 118.29 -45.16 -6.10
C TYR A 20 119.75 -44.69 -6.26
N GLU A 21 120.06 -43.91 -7.31
CA GLU A 21 121.34 -43.21 -7.45
C GLU A 21 121.65 -42.34 -6.21
N TYR A 22 120.70 -41.50 -5.80
CA TYR A 22 120.87 -40.61 -4.65
C TYR A 22 121.00 -41.36 -3.33
N PHE A 23 120.25 -42.45 -3.14
CA PHE A 23 120.31 -43.33 -1.97
C PHE A 23 121.66 -44.03 -1.91
N PHE A 24 122.11 -44.63 -3.03
CA PHE A 24 123.41 -45.29 -3.15
C PHE A 24 124.58 -44.33 -2.87
N VAL A 25 124.50 -43.09 -3.37
CA VAL A 25 125.48 -42.03 -3.09
C VAL A 25 125.43 -41.60 -1.61
N LEU A 26 124.25 -41.34 -1.05
CA LEU A 26 124.08 -40.90 0.35
C LEU A 26 124.59 -41.98 1.33
N PHE A 27 124.30 -43.25 1.05
CA PHE A 27 124.71 -44.42 1.83
C PHE A 27 126.24 -44.59 1.81
N LYS A 28 126.86 -44.40 0.63
CA LYS A 28 128.32 -44.42 0.45
C LYS A 28 129.06 -43.24 1.12
N VAL A 29 128.34 -42.18 1.48
CA VAL A 29 128.86 -41.03 2.24
C VAL A 29 128.59 -41.16 3.76
N LEU A 30 127.49 -41.81 4.16
CA LEU A 30 127.09 -41.96 5.58
C LEU A 30 127.55 -43.27 6.25
N ASN A 31 128.01 -44.26 5.48
CA ASN A 31 128.73 -45.44 5.96
C ASN A 31 128.01 -46.28 7.04
N GLN A 32 126.70 -46.51 6.84
CA GLN A 32 125.90 -47.44 7.65
C GLN A 32 125.04 -48.34 6.74
N GLU A 33 125.19 -49.65 6.87
CA GLU A 33 124.46 -50.63 6.08
C GLU A 33 123.02 -50.85 6.60
N ILE A 34 122.03 -50.34 5.87
CA ILE A 34 120.67 -50.87 5.90
C ILE A 34 120.61 -52.08 4.96
N SER A 35 120.92 -53.25 5.50
CA SER A 35 120.45 -54.52 4.89
C SER A 35 119.00 -54.76 5.29
N ASP A 36 118.27 -55.53 4.49
CA ASP A 36 116.94 -56.10 4.79
C ASP A 36 115.72 -55.16 4.81
N PHE A 37 115.77 -53.98 4.16
CA PHE A 37 114.53 -53.26 3.80
C PHE A 37 113.97 -53.74 2.44
N PRO A 38 112.68 -54.12 2.34
CA PRO A 38 112.08 -54.63 1.11
C PRO A 38 111.90 -53.52 0.06
N LEU A 39 112.50 -53.71 -1.11
CA LEU A 39 112.45 -52.77 -2.23
C LEU A 39 111.01 -52.66 -2.82
N PRO A 40 110.48 -51.44 -3.06
CA PRO A 40 109.13 -51.25 -3.62
C PRO A 40 109.06 -51.65 -5.10
N ASP A 41 108.01 -52.38 -5.49
CA ASP A 41 107.77 -52.72 -6.90
C ASP A 41 107.14 -51.54 -7.67
N VAL A 42 107.99 -50.83 -8.40
CA VAL A 42 107.64 -49.67 -9.23
C VAL A 42 106.64 -50.05 -10.34
N SER A 43 106.62 -51.30 -10.78
CA SER A 43 105.70 -51.81 -11.80
C SER A 43 104.27 -51.83 -11.24
N LEU A 44 104.07 -52.42 -10.06
CA LEU A 44 102.77 -52.45 -9.39
C LEU A 44 102.26 -51.05 -8.99
N VAL A 45 103.16 -50.12 -8.67
CA VAL A 45 102.81 -48.70 -8.49
C VAL A 45 102.31 -48.07 -9.80
N ALA A 46 103.05 -48.22 -10.90
CA ALA A 46 102.79 -47.50 -12.14
C ALA A 46 101.63 -48.09 -12.96
N GLU A 47 101.43 -49.40 -12.92
CA GLU A 47 100.35 -50.09 -13.63
C GLU A 47 99.02 -50.07 -12.85
N HIS A 48 99.08 -50.45 -11.56
CA HIS A 48 97.90 -50.74 -10.75
C HIS A 48 97.60 -49.67 -9.69
N SER A 49 98.43 -48.62 -9.56
CA SER A 49 98.32 -47.59 -8.53
C SER A 49 98.29 -48.15 -7.10
N ASN A 50 99.03 -49.24 -6.86
CA ASN A 50 99.06 -49.95 -5.57
C ASN A 50 99.56 -49.03 -4.43
N SER A 51 98.68 -48.77 -3.46
CA SER A 51 98.95 -47.87 -2.33
C SER A 51 100.01 -48.39 -1.35
N GLY A 52 100.18 -49.72 -1.26
CA GLY A 52 101.21 -50.33 -0.40
C GLY A 52 102.63 -50.10 -0.92
N GLU A 53 102.86 -50.41 -2.20
CA GLU A 53 104.16 -50.20 -2.84
C GLU A 53 104.48 -48.70 -3.00
N LEU A 54 103.47 -47.87 -3.24
CA LEU A 54 103.61 -46.41 -3.23
C LEU A 54 103.98 -45.89 -1.83
N GLY A 55 103.41 -46.48 -0.77
CA GLY A 55 103.78 -46.21 0.61
C GLY A 55 105.24 -46.51 0.91
N ARG A 56 105.74 -47.69 0.51
CA ARG A 56 107.16 -48.06 0.64
C ARG A 56 108.09 -47.12 -0.13
N LEU A 57 107.71 -46.69 -1.33
CA LEU A 57 108.47 -45.71 -2.11
C LEU A 57 108.55 -44.35 -1.39
N LEU A 58 107.43 -43.89 -0.81
CA LEU A 58 107.40 -42.65 -0.01
C LEU A 58 108.21 -42.79 1.29
N GLN A 59 108.21 -43.95 1.94
CA GLN A 59 109.05 -44.27 3.10
C GLN A 59 110.54 -44.21 2.78
N LEU A 60 110.96 -44.68 1.60
CA LEU A 60 112.35 -44.57 1.13
C LEU A 60 112.77 -43.10 0.92
N ILE A 61 111.89 -42.28 0.33
CA ILE A 61 112.09 -40.83 0.12
C ILE A 61 112.16 -40.09 1.47
N LEU A 62 111.26 -40.42 2.40
CA LEU A 62 111.26 -39.91 3.77
C LEU A 62 112.58 -40.26 4.49
N GLY A 63 113.05 -41.51 4.35
CA GLY A 63 114.34 -41.97 4.85
C GLY A 63 115.52 -41.15 4.31
N CYS A 64 115.49 -40.75 3.04
CA CYS A 64 116.46 -39.80 2.47
C CYS A 64 116.36 -38.42 3.13
N ALA A 65 115.14 -37.87 3.24
CA ALA A 65 114.90 -36.52 3.74
C ALA A 65 115.36 -36.34 5.19
N VAL A 66 115.18 -37.35 6.06
CA VAL A 66 115.63 -37.27 7.46
C VAL A 66 117.10 -37.66 7.68
N ARG A 67 117.78 -38.23 6.67
CA ARG A 67 119.23 -38.55 6.72
C ARG A 67 120.12 -37.56 5.96
N CYS A 68 119.56 -36.68 5.13
CA CYS A 68 120.35 -35.69 4.37
C CYS A 68 120.90 -34.54 5.25
N GLU A 69 121.80 -33.73 4.69
CA GLU A 69 122.41 -32.59 5.39
C GLU A 69 121.38 -31.57 5.89
N ARG A 70 120.30 -31.35 5.12
CA ARG A 70 119.20 -30.44 5.45
C ARG A 70 118.04 -31.12 6.21
N LYS A 71 118.27 -32.29 6.82
CA LYS A 71 117.27 -33.01 7.63
C LYS A 71 116.54 -32.16 8.67
N GLN A 72 117.20 -31.14 9.23
CA GLN A 72 116.61 -30.25 10.21
C GLN A 72 115.41 -29.46 9.63
N GLU A 73 115.51 -29.01 8.38
CA GLU A 73 114.42 -28.33 7.65
C GLU A 73 113.23 -29.29 7.46
N TYR A 74 113.50 -30.52 7.00
CA TYR A 74 112.46 -31.52 6.74
C TYR A 74 111.79 -32.02 8.03
N ILE A 75 112.54 -32.23 9.11
CA ILE A 75 112.00 -32.59 10.43
C ILE A 75 111.13 -31.44 10.98
N GLN A 76 111.57 -30.19 10.82
CA GLN A 76 110.80 -29.03 11.26
C GLN A 76 109.51 -28.84 10.44
N ILE A 77 109.50 -29.18 9.14
CA ILE A 77 108.28 -29.25 8.32
C ILE A 77 107.37 -30.38 8.81
N ILE A 78 107.90 -31.57 9.08
CA ILE A 78 107.13 -32.71 9.63
C ILE A 78 106.43 -32.32 10.94
N MET A 79 107.11 -31.57 11.83
CA MET A 79 106.53 -31.04 13.07
C MET A 79 105.40 -30.01 12.88
N THR A 80 105.16 -29.51 11.66
CA THR A 80 103.99 -28.66 11.33
C THR A 80 102.81 -29.41 10.73
N LEU A 81 102.93 -30.73 10.51
CA LEU A 81 101.85 -31.59 10.03
C LEU A 81 100.90 -31.97 11.19
N GLU A 82 99.74 -32.53 10.85
CA GLU A 82 98.78 -33.05 11.83
C GLU A 82 99.38 -34.21 12.66
N GLU A 83 99.05 -34.27 13.96
CA GLU A 83 99.67 -35.20 14.92
C GLU A 83 99.53 -36.69 14.52
N SER A 84 98.40 -37.05 13.90
CA SER A 84 98.14 -38.36 13.31
C SER A 84 99.15 -38.71 12.20
N VAL A 85 99.50 -37.74 11.36
CA VAL A 85 100.49 -37.90 10.27
C VAL A 85 101.90 -37.95 10.85
N GLN A 86 102.22 -37.14 11.86
CA GLN A 86 103.52 -37.17 12.54
C GLN A 86 103.80 -38.56 13.14
N HIS A 87 102.81 -39.22 13.73
CA HIS A 87 102.97 -40.56 14.30
C HIS A 87 103.26 -41.63 13.23
N VAL A 88 102.57 -41.59 12.08
CA VAL A 88 102.83 -42.52 10.96
C VAL A 88 104.23 -42.31 10.38
N VAL A 89 104.62 -41.05 10.18
CA VAL A 89 105.95 -40.65 9.72
C VAL A 89 107.04 -41.12 10.70
N MET A 90 106.82 -41.00 12.00
CA MET A 90 107.76 -41.48 13.03
C MET A 90 107.95 -43.00 12.99
N MET A 91 106.87 -43.79 12.88
CA MET A 91 106.97 -45.24 12.79
C MET A 91 107.72 -45.69 11.53
N ALA A 92 107.43 -45.07 10.38
CA ALA A 92 108.09 -45.36 9.12
C ALA A 92 109.61 -45.09 9.14
N ILE A 93 110.07 -44.15 9.99
CA ILE A 93 111.50 -43.86 10.23
C ILE A 93 112.13 -44.89 11.18
N GLN A 94 111.39 -45.36 12.20
CA GLN A 94 111.88 -46.37 13.17
C GLN A 94 112.08 -47.74 12.53
N GLU A 95 111.24 -48.13 11.57
CA GLU A 95 111.35 -49.39 10.82
C GLU A 95 112.66 -49.51 10.01
N LEU A 96 113.20 -48.38 9.54
CA LEU A 96 114.45 -48.30 8.75
C LEU A 96 115.75 -48.41 9.58
N MET A 97 115.70 -48.91 10.84
CA MET A 97 116.77 -48.70 11.84
C MET A 97 117.17 -49.93 12.72
N SER A 98 116.71 -51.16 12.43
CA SER A 98 116.99 -52.38 13.24
C SER A 98 117.76 -53.48 12.47
N LYS A 99 118.32 -54.51 13.15
CA LYS A 99 119.32 -55.45 12.55
C LYS A 99 119.46 -56.85 13.19
N GLU A 100 119.77 -57.87 12.36
CA GLU A 100 120.40 -59.21 12.66
C GLU A 100 119.59 -60.24 13.53
N ILE A 101 119.85 -61.56 13.61
CA ILE A 101 120.98 -62.46 13.20
C ILE A 101 120.50 -63.91 12.81
N MET A 102 121.40 -64.87 12.52
CA MET A 102 121.15 -66.26 12.02
C MET A 102 121.87 -67.38 12.84
N ALA A 103 121.69 -68.69 12.53
CA ALA A 103 122.24 -69.87 13.25
C ALA A 103 123.15 -70.81 12.40
N PRO A 104 124.07 -71.61 13.01
CA PRO A 104 124.60 -72.85 12.40
C PRO A 104 124.98 -74.01 13.38
N PHE A 105 125.73 -75.03 12.87
CA PHE A 105 126.05 -76.37 13.43
C PHE A 105 127.54 -76.76 13.07
N GLY A 106 128.22 -77.72 13.72
CA GLY A 106 129.53 -78.25 13.22
C GLY A 106 130.45 -79.05 14.19
N ALA A 107 131.38 -79.87 13.68
CA ALA A 107 132.24 -80.85 14.41
C ALA A 107 133.75 -80.82 13.97
N GLU A 108 134.63 -81.69 14.54
CA GLU A 108 135.86 -82.35 13.93
C GLU A 108 136.79 -83.04 15.00
N LEU A 109 137.40 -84.25 14.84
CA LEU A 109 138.60 -84.76 14.07
C LEU A 109 140.00 -84.44 14.71
N SER A 110 141.11 -85.20 14.59
CA SER A 110 141.47 -86.53 13.99
C SER A 110 142.92 -87.03 14.38
N GLU A 111 143.16 -88.34 14.62
CA GLU A 111 144.49 -89.05 14.71
C GLU A 111 144.28 -90.61 14.70
N ASN A 112 145.20 -91.57 14.42
CA ASN A 112 146.60 -91.64 13.88
C ASN A 112 146.83 -93.00 13.10
N THR A 113 147.99 -93.24 12.44
CA THR A 113 148.41 -94.26 11.41
C THR A 113 147.67 -95.60 11.18
N GLU A 114 146.95 -96.18 12.13
CA GLU A 114 145.83 -97.09 11.79
C GLU A 114 144.93 -96.40 10.75
N GLN A 115 144.81 -95.07 10.86
CA GLN A 115 144.32 -94.12 9.87
C GLN A 115 144.83 -94.25 8.44
N GLN A 116 145.96 -94.87 8.10
CA GLN A 116 146.33 -95.03 6.68
C GLN A 116 145.73 -96.29 6.04
N LEU A 117 145.62 -97.39 6.80
CA LEU A 117 144.88 -98.56 6.34
C LEU A 117 143.37 -98.33 6.49
N LYS A 118 142.93 -97.67 7.56
CA LYS A 118 141.59 -97.08 7.67
C LYS A 118 141.36 -96.12 6.51
N LYS A 119 142.28 -95.21 6.15
CA LYS A 119 142.08 -94.33 5.00
C LYS A 119 141.97 -95.12 3.69
N ALA A 120 142.81 -96.11 3.40
CA ALA A 120 142.60 -96.93 2.21
C ALA A 120 141.24 -97.68 2.23
N LEU A 121 140.79 -98.18 3.38
CA LEU A 121 139.48 -98.80 3.57
C LEU A 121 138.31 -97.79 3.56
N GLN A 122 138.57 -96.55 3.92
CA GLN A 122 137.61 -95.48 4.07
C GLN A 122 137.47 -94.68 2.77
N ASP A 123 138.54 -94.41 2.04
CA ASP A 123 138.55 -94.07 0.62
C ASP A 123 137.80 -95.15 -0.19
N CYS A 124 137.97 -96.45 0.13
CA CYS A 124 137.15 -97.52 -0.48
C CYS A 124 135.69 -97.50 -0.02
N SER A 125 135.42 -97.15 1.24
CA SER A 125 134.06 -97.03 1.77
C SER A 125 133.33 -95.78 1.25
N GLU A 126 134.09 -94.72 0.97
CA GLU A 126 133.64 -93.45 0.41
C GLU A 126 133.40 -93.63 -1.09
N LEU A 127 134.27 -94.32 -1.83
CA LEU A 127 134.00 -94.74 -3.21
C LEU A 127 132.83 -95.74 -3.32
N LEU A 128 132.60 -96.59 -2.32
CA LEU A 128 131.39 -97.42 -2.24
C LEU A 128 130.15 -96.58 -1.95
N ALA A 129 130.21 -95.62 -1.02
CA ALA A 129 129.11 -94.70 -0.72
C ALA A 129 128.81 -93.72 -1.88
N GLU A 130 129.82 -93.24 -2.60
CA GLU A 130 129.69 -92.49 -3.84
C GLU A 130 129.04 -93.34 -4.93
N LYS A 131 129.50 -94.57 -5.13
CA LYS A 131 128.86 -95.52 -6.05
C LYS A 131 127.41 -95.82 -5.67
N GLU A 132 127.11 -95.98 -4.38
CA GLU A 132 125.75 -96.23 -3.88
C GLU A 132 124.86 -94.99 -4.01
N SER A 133 125.37 -93.78 -3.74
CA SER A 133 124.64 -92.53 -3.95
C SER A 133 124.44 -92.21 -5.43
N LEU A 134 125.38 -92.55 -6.31
CA LEU A 134 125.21 -92.48 -7.76
C LEU A 134 124.21 -93.53 -8.27
N ALA A 135 124.21 -94.74 -7.71
CA ALA A 135 123.21 -95.75 -8.02
C ALA A 135 121.80 -95.34 -7.54
N GLN A 136 121.68 -94.76 -6.35
CA GLN A 136 120.45 -94.14 -5.85
C GLN A 136 120.01 -93.00 -6.76
N ARG A 137 120.91 -92.09 -7.14
CA ARG A 137 120.57 -90.96 -8.02
C ARG A 137 120.17 -91.41 -9.44
N CYS A 138 120.75 -92.50 -9.95
CA CYS A 138 120.26 -93.14 -11.18
C CYS A 138 118.85 -93.70 -10.99
N GLN A 139 118.57 -94.41 -9.88
CA GLN A 139 117.23 -94.92 -9.56
C GLN A 139 116.20 -93.78 -9.36
N GLU A 140 116.59 -92.66 -8.75
CA GLU A 140 115.76 -91.45 -8.63
C GLU A 140 115.44 -90.84 -10.00
N LEU A 141 116.42 -90.78 -10.90
CA LEU A 141 116.23 -90.28 -12.26
C LEU A 141 115.39 -91.24 -13.11
N ASP A 142 115.61 -92.54 -13.03
CA ASP A 142 114.78 -93.56 -13.67
C ASP A 142 113.32 -93.48 -13.17
N LEU A 143 113.12 -93.25 -11.87
CA LEU A 143 111.80 -93.06 -11.27
C LEU A 143 111.13 -91.75 -11.74
N GLN A 144 111.88 -90.64 -11.80
CA GLN A 144 111.37 -89.38 -12.37
C GLN A 144 111.01 -89.52 -13.85
N VAL A 145 111.82 -90.22 -14.64
CA VAL A 145 111.54 -90.50 -16.05
C VAL A 145 110.29 -91.37 -16.20
N ALA A 146 110.09 -92.36 -15.34
CA ALA A 146 108.87 -93.17 -15.32
C ALA A 146 107.62 -92.33 -15.00
N VAL A 147 107.67 -91.52 -13.94
CA VAL A 147 106.56 -90.62 -13.55
C VAL A 147 106.22 -89.62 -14.66
N LEU A 148 107.22 -88.93 -15.22
CA LEU A 148 107.01 -87.98 -16.32
C LEU A 148 106.46 -88.66 -17.59
N GLN A 149 106.83 -89.92 -17.85
CA GLN A 149 106.26 -90.70 -18.95
C GLN A 149 104.81 -91.08 -18.69
N GLU A 150 104.42 -91.36 -17.45
CA GLU A 150 103.04 -91.64 -17.04
C GLU A 150 102.16 -90.37 -17.09
N GLU A 151 102.61 -89.25 -16.51
CA GLU A 151 101.94 -87.94 -16.62
C GLU A 151 101.69 -87.54 -18.07
N ARG A 152 102.71 -87.67 -18.93
CA ARG A 152 102.60 -87.41 -20.38
C ARG A 152 101.62 -88.36 -21.07
N ASN A 153 101.46 -89.61 -20.62
CA ASN A 153 100.42 -90.51 -21.14
C ASN A 153 99.02 -90.05 -20.69
N CYS A 154 98.84 -89.67 -19.43
CA CYS A 154 97.57 -89.16 -18.92
C CYS A 154 97.13 -87.89 -19.66
N LEU A 155 98.04 -86.95 -19.89
CA LEU A 155 97.77 -85.71 -20.62
C LEU A 155 97.44 -85.94 -22.11
N LEU A 156 98.01 -86.97 -22.75
CA LEU A 156 97.61 -87.37 -24.10
C LEU A 156 96.15 -87.87 -24.13
N VAL A 157 95.78 -88.77 -23.21
CA VAL A 157 94.41 -89.30 -23.12
C VAL A 157 93.39 -88.20 -22.81
N GLU A 158 93.74 -87.22 -21.97
CA GLU A 158 92.88 -86.04 -21.75
C GLU A 158 92.73 -85.19 -23.01
N ASN A 159 93.81 -85.00 -23.78
CA ASN A 159 93.78 -84.24 -25.03
C ASN A 159 92.92 -84.93 -26.10
N ASP A 160 93.01 -86.25 -26.22
CA ASP A 160 92.16 -87.06 -27.11
C ASP A 160 90.67 -86.90 -26.74
N VAL A 161 90.33 -87.01 -25.45
CA VAL A 161 88.94 -86.85 -24.96
C VAL A 161 88.40 -85.43 -25.16
N LEU A 162 89.22 -84.39 -25.00
CA LEU A 162 88.83 -83.01 -25.30
C LEU A 162 88.64 -82.78 -26.81
N THR A 163 89.47 -83.41 -27.64
CA THR A 163 89.38 -83.36 -29.10
C THR A 163 88.10 -84.04 -29.59
N ASP A 164 87.80 -85.25 -29.11
CA ASP A 164 86.55 -85.95 -29.40
C ASP A 164 85.31 -85.17 -28.95
N ARG A 165 85.41 -84.42 -27.85
CA ARG A 165 84.32 -83.55 -27.38
C ARG A 165 84.13 -82.30 -28.24
N ALA A 166 85.19 -81.75 -28.82
CA ALA A 166 85.10 -80.67 -29.81
C ALA A 166 84.46 -81.16 -31.12
N ASN A 167 84.91 -82.31 -31.64
CA ASN A 167 84.35 -82.95 -32.84
C ASN A 167 82.84 -83.28 -32.67
N GLN A 168 82.40 -83.59 -31.45
CA GLN A 168 80.98 -83.79 -31.09
C GLN A 168 80.17 -82.48 -31.01
N LEU A 169 80.80 -81.32 -30.91
CA LEU A 169 80.12 -80.02 -30.99
C LEU A 169 79.98 -79.57 -32.45
N ASP A 170 81.03 -79.72 -33.27
CA ASP A 170 80.99 -79.41 -34.71
C ASP A 170 79.91 -80.21 -35.47
N THR A 171 79.53 -81.39 -34.96
CA THR A 171 78.45 -82.21 -35.55
C THR A 171 77.01 -81.72 -35.27
N PHE A 172 76.84 -80.64 -34.50
CA PHE A 172 75.56 -79.90 -34.45
C PHE A 172 75.40 -78.91 -35.61
N ASP A 173 76.49 -78.43 -36.22
CA ASP A 173 76.45 -77.46 -37.32
C ASP A 173 76.21 -78.11 -38.69
N ASP A 174 76.41 -79.43 -38.86
CA ASP A 174 76.01 -80.16 -40.07
C ASP A 174 74.50 -80.50 -40.04
N PRO A 175 73.66 -79.88 -40.89
CA PRO A 175 72.22 -80.14 -40.95
C PRO A 175 71.87 -81.52 -41.51
N ASN A 176 72.84 -82.36 -41.92
CA ASN A 176 72.60 -83.73 -42.34
C ASN A 176 72.55 -84.71 -41.17
N THR A 177 73.24 -84.45 -40.04
CA THR A 177 73.26 -85.37 -38.89
C THR A 177 71.91 -85.37 -38.14
N PRO A 178 71.58 -86.46 -37.41
CA PRO A 178 70.41 -86.46 -36.52
C PRO A 178 70.49 -85.39 -35.43
N SER A 179 71.69 -85.07 -34.96
CA SER A 179 71.97 -84.05 -33.94
C SER A 179 71.72 -82.63 -34.46
N GLY A 180 72.29 -82.28 -35.63
CA GLY A 180 72.11 -80.98 -36.27
C GLY A 180 70.67 -80.74 -36.71
N LYS A 181 69.97 -81.77 -37.22
CA LYS A 181 68.52 -81.70 -37.50
C LYS A 181 67.70 -81.38 -36.25
N LYS A 182 68.01 -82.02 -35.11
CA LYS A 182 67.35 -81.74 -33.84
C LYS A 182 67.71 -80.35 -33.30
N HIS A 183 68.97 -79.90 -33.48
CA HIS A 183 69.42 -78.57 -33.09
C HIS A 183 68.69 -77.47 -33.88
N SER A 184 68.70 -77.57 -35.22
CA SER A 184 67.97 -76.67 -36.12
C SER A 184 66.46 -76.65 -35.84
N GLN A 185 65.84 -77.81 -35.55
CA GLN A 185 64.43 -77.87 -35.16
C GLN A 185 64.16 -77.14 -33.83
N LEU A 186 65.04 -77.31 -32.83
CA LEU A 186 64.93 -76.61 -31.55
C LEU A 186 65.19 -75.10 -31.71
N GLN A 187 66.11 -74.70 -32.58
CA GLN A 187 66.39 -73.30 -32.89
C GLN A 187 65.18 -72.62 -33.54
N LEU A 188 64.59 -73.22 -34.58
CA LEU A 188 63.36 -72.71 -35.21
C LEU A 188 62.19 -72.62 -34.21
N GLN A 189 62.11 -73.57 -33.27
CA GLN A 189 61.12 -73.50 -32.18
C GLN A 189 61.41 -72.36 -31.20
N LEU A 190 62.68 -72.06 -30.92
CA LEU A 190 63.11 -70.95 -30.06
C LEU A 190 62.84 -69.60 -30.73
N GLU A 191 63.14 -69.47 -32.01
CA GLU A 191 62.84 -68.28 -32.84
C GLU A 191 61.32 -68.04 -32.93
N ALA A 192 60.51 -69.08 -33.18
CA ALA A 192 59.05 -68.96 -33.19
C ALA A 192 58.48 -68.58 -31.80
N LEU A 193 59.04 -69.12 -30.71
CA LEU A 193 58.66 -68.73 -29.35
C LEU A 193 59.07 -67.29 -29.01
N GLN A 194 60.18 -66.79 -29.57
CA GLN A 194 60.57 -65.38 -29.45
C GLN A 194 59.59 -64.46 -30.20
N GLU A 195 59.22 -64.81 -31.44
CA GLU A 195 58.24 -64.04 -32.23
C GLU A 195 56.85 -64.01 -31.55
N ASP A 196 56.36 -65.17 -31.08
CA ASP A 196 55.12 -65.25 -30.32
C ASP A 196 55.20 -64.42 -29.03
N ASN A 197 56.34 -64.40 -28.34
CA ASN A 197 56.53 -63.61 -27.12
C ASN A 197 56.53 -62.10 -27.43
N PHE A 198 57.27 -61.62 -28.45
CA PHE A 198 57.22 -60.21 -28.86
C PHE A 198 55.80 -59.78 -29.29
N ARG A 199 55.05 -60.65 -29.98
CA ARG A 199 53.65 -60.37 -30.34
C ARG A 199 52.74 -60.32 -29.11
N LEU A 200 52.97 -61.17 -28.10
CA LEU A 200 52.24 -61.13 -26.84
C LEU A 200 52.60 -59.91 -25.98
N GLU A 201 53.86 -59.48 -25.97
CA GLU A 201 54.29 -58.25 -25.28
C GLU A 201 53.67 -57.01 -25.91
N ALA A 202 53.68 -56.90 -27.24
CA ALA A 202 53.02 -55.80 -27.96
C ALA A 202 51.51 -55.77 -27.66
N ALA A 203 50.82 -56.91 -27.76
CA ALA A 203 49.39 -57.00 -27.44
C ALA A 203 49.09 -56.67 -25.96
N LYS A 204 49.97 -57.06 -25.03
CA LYS A 204 49.86 -56.73 -23.60
C LYS A 204 49.98 -55.22 -23.36
N ASP A 205 50.87 -54.53 -24.08
CA ASP A 205 51.00 -53.07 -23.98
C ASP A 205 49.85 -52.33 -24.69
N ASP A 206 49.34 -52.82 -25.82
CA ASP A 206 48.09 -52.32 -26.44
C ASP A 206 46.90 -52.43 -25.47
N TYR A 207 46.72 -53.59 -24.82
CA TYR A 207 45.68 -53.77 -23.82
C TYR A 207 45.89 -52.89 -22.58
N ARG A 208 47.14 -52.67 -22.14
CA ARG A 208 47.45 -51.75 -21.04
C ARG A 208 47.03 -50.32 -21.38
N ILE A 209 47.40 -49.82 -22.56
CA ILE A 209 47.00 -48.49 -23.05
C ILE A 209 45.47 -48.38 -23.14
N HIS A 210 44.78 -49.43 -23.59
CA HIS A 210 43.32 -49.44 -23.65
C HIS A 210 42.67 -49.41 -22.25
N CYS A 211 43.23 -50.11 -21.26
CA CYS A 211 42.79 -50.02 -19.87
C CYS A 211 43.01 -48.61 -19.29
N GLU A 212 44.21 -48.04 -19.45
CA GLU A 212 44.53 -46.66 -19.01
C GLU A 212 43.57 -45.62 -19.63
N GLU A 213 43.13 -45.83 -20.87
CA GLU A 213 42.17 -44.97 -21.57
C GLU A 213 40.72 -45.17 -21.08
N LEU A 214 40.30 -46.42 -20.82
CA LEU A 214 38.99 -46.70 -20.21
C LEU A 214 38.90 -46.18 -18.77
N GLU A 215 40.00 -46.19 -18.01
CA GLU A 215 40.08 -45.62 -16.66
C GLU A 215 39.92 -44.09 -16.68
N LYS A 216 40.56 -43.38 -17.62
CA LYS A 216 40.32 -41.94 -17.84
C LYS A 216 38.84 -41.67 -18.16
N GLN A 217 38.25 -42.43 -19.08
CA GLN A 217 36.86 -42.26 -19.48
C GLN A 217 35.88 -42.57 -18.33
N LEU A 218 36.20 -43.52 -17.45
CA LEU A 218 35.44 -43.79 -16.23
C LEU A 218 35.47 -42.58 -15.28
N ILE A 219 36.65 -42.01 -15.03
CA ILE A 219 36.83 -40.83 -14.16
C ILE A 219 36.12 -39.60 -14.77
N GLU A 220 36.21 -39.41 -16.08
CA GLU A 220 35.51 -38.35 -16.82
C GLU A 220 33.98 -38.47 -16.77
N VAL A 221 33.44 -39.69 -16.71
CA VAL A 221 32.00 -39.94 -16.54
C VAL A 221 31.57 -39.79 -15.07
N GLN A 222 32.43 -40.15 -14.12
CA GLN A 222 32.21 -39.90 -12.69
C GLN A 222 32.13 -38.40 -12.40
N HIS A 223 33.11 -37.60 -12.84
CA HIS A 223 33.12 -36.15 -12.63
C HIS A 223 31.85 -35.46 -13.19
N ARG A 224 31.41 -35.84 -14.40
CA ARG A 224 30.15 -35.34 -14.99
C ARG A 224 28.90 -35.79 -14.22
N ASN A 225 28.92 -36.96 -13.58
CA ASN A 225 27.82 -37.41 -12.74
C ASN A 225 27.76 -36.66 -11.40
N ASP A 226 28.91 -36.31 -10.84
CA ASP A 226 29.01 -35.49 -9.63
C ASP A 226 28.58 -34.04 -9.90
N GLU A 227 28.99 -33.46 -11.04
CA GLU A 227 28.47 -32.17 -11.56
C GLU A 227 26.95 -32.17 -11.71
N LEU A 228 26.39 -33.19 -12.38
CA LEU A 228 24.94 -33.31 -12.60
C LEU A 228 24.18 -33.54 -11.29
N THR A 229 24.75 -34.26 -10.33
CA THR A 229 24.21 -34.42 -8.98
C THR A 229 24.17 -33.08 -8.24
N SER A 230 25.27 -32.33 -8.27
CA SER A 230 25.37 -31.01 -7.62
C SER A 230 24.36 -30.00 -8.21
N LEU A 231 24.23 -29.95 -9.54
CA LEU A 231 23.22 -29.13 -10.22
C LEU A 231 21.78 -29.57 -9.89
N ALA A 232 21.54 -30.88 -9.69
CA ALA A 232 20.24 -31.40 -9.25
C ALA A 232 19.93 -31.06 -7.78
N GLU A 233 20.94 -30.86 -6.93
CA GLU A 233 20.79 -30.40 -5.55
C GLU A 233 20.56 -28.89 -5.49
N GLU A 234 21.30 -28.08 -6.25
CA GLU A 234 21.05 -26.64 -6.41
C GLU A 234 19.63 -26.38 -6.94
N SER A 235 19.19 -27.14 -7.96
CA SER A 235 17.83 -27.06 -8.51
C SER A 235 16.73 -27.46 -7.50
N ARG A 236 17.04 -28.27 -6.48
CA ARG A 236 16.12 -28.54 -5.36
C ARG A 236 16.10 -27.36 -4.38
N ALA A 237 17.27 -26.87 -3.96
CA ALA A 237 17.38 -25.73 -3.05
C ALA A 237 16.66 -24.48 -3.58
N LEU A 238 16.88 -24.13 -4.85
CA LEU A 238 16.19 -23.03 -5.52
C LEU A 238 14.67 -23.24 -5.63
N LYS A 239 14.20 -24.50 -5.71
CA LYS A 239 12.77 -24.81 -5.69
C LYS A 239 12.17 -24.64 -4.30
N ASP A 240 12.87 -25.08 -3.26
CA ASP A 240 12.44 -24.92 -1.87
C ASP A 240 12.40 -23.42 -1.49
N GLU A 241 13.38 -22.62 -1.95
CA GLU A 241 13.35 -21.16 -1.84
C GLU A 241 12.15 -20.53 -2.56
N LEU A 242 11.84 -20.97 -3.79
CA LEU A 242 10.65 -20.50 -4.53
C LEU A 242 9.34 -20.86 -3.81
N ASP A 243 9.25 -22.02 -3.17
CA ASP A 243 8.08 -22.41 -2.39
C ASP A 243 7.99 -21.63 -1.06
N VAL A 244 9.11 -21.28 -0.41
CA VAL A 244 9.11 -20.30 0.70
C VAL A 244 8.63 -18.91 0.22
N LEU A 245 9.13 -18.42 -0.91
CA LEU A 245 8.74 -17.13 -1.48
C LEU A 245 7.25 -17.09 -1.88
N ARG A 246 6.68 -18.19 -2.39
CA ARG A 246 5.22 -18.34 -2.61
C ARG A 246 4.44 -18.17 -1.31
N ASN A 247 4.80 -18.91 -0.26
CA ASN A 247 4.16 -18.77 1.06
C ASN A 247 4.28 -17.35 1.64
N CYS A 248 5.40 -16.65 1.40
CA CYS A 248 5.54 -15.24 1.75
C CYS A 248 4.60 -14.34 0.93
N SER A 249 4.49 -14.56 -0.39
CA SER A 249 3.59 -13.84 -1.29
C SER A 249 2.12 -13.99 -0.88
N ASP A 250 1.66 -15.22 -0.61
CA ASP A 250 0.29 -15.48 -0.17
C ASP A 250 -0.02 -14.78 1.17
N ARG A 251 0.97 -14.71 2.08
CA ARG A 251 0.84 -13.95 3.32
C ARG A 251 0.76 -12.44 3.09
N VAL A 252 1.46 -11.91 2.08
CA VAL A 252 1.34 -10.49 1.67
C VAL A 252 -0.07 -10.22 1.12
N VAL A 253 -0.58 -11.04 0.21
CA VAL A 253 -1.95 -10.90 -0.34
C VAL A 253 -3.01 -10.91 0.76
N MET A 254 -2.88 -11.79 1.76
CA MET A 254 -3.78 -11.82 2.92
C MET A 254 -3.68 -10.56 3.79
N LEU A 255 -2.49 -9.99 3.96
CA LEU A 255 -2.28 -8.73 4.67
C LEU A 255 -2.85 -7.53 3.89
N GLU A 256 -2.63 -7.46 2.58
CA GLU A 256 -3.20 -6.43 1.69
C GLU A 256 -4.73 -6.46 1.72
N ALA A 257 -5.34 -7.64 1.60
CA ALA A 257 -6.78 -7.82 1.75
C ALA A 257 -7.28 -7.31 3.11
N SER A 258 -6.54 -7.57 4.20
CA SER A 258 -6.89 -7.08 5.53
C SER A 258 -6.84 -5.54 5.61
N VAL A 259 -5.78 -4.92 5.08
CA VAL A 259 -5.61 -3.46 4.99
C VAL A 259 -6.75 -2.84 4.19
N GLU A 260 -7.17 -3.47 3.10
CA GLU A 260 -8.28 -3.01 2.28
C GLU A 260 -9.65 -3.10 3.00
N THR A 261 -9.81 -3.99 3.98
CA THR A 261 -10.99 -3.92 4.89
C THR A 261 -10.88 -2.80 5.91
N TYR A 262 -9.67 -2.45 6.37
CA TYR A 262 -9.46 -1.35 7.32
C TYR A 262 -9.63 0.03 6.66
N LYS A 263 -9.22 0.21 5.40
CA LYS A 263 -9.53 1.43 4.60
C LYS A 263 -11.03 1.67 4.53
N ARG A 264 -11.81 0.68 4.07
CA ARG A 264 -13.29 0.76 4.01
C ARG A 264 -13.95 1.02 5.37
N LYS A 265 -13.39 0.50 6.47
CA LYS A 265 -13.85 0.84 7.84
C LYS A 265 -13.56 2.31 8.20
N LEU A 266 -12.40 2.85 7.81
CA LEU A 266 -12.04 4.27 8.01
C LEU A 266 -12.89 5.21 7.15
N GLU A 267 -13.21 4.83 5.92
CA GLU A 267 -14.13 5.55 5.02
C GLU A 267 -15.54 5.62 5.63
N ASN A 268 -16.10 4.48 6.05
CA ASN A 268 -17.38 4.43 6.76
C ASN A 268 -17.39 5.27 8.05
N LEU A 269 -16.28 5.32 8.81
CA LEU A 269 -16.14 6.19 9.97
C LEU A 269 -16.04 7.69 9.59
N GLY A 270 -15.48 8.00 8.41
CA GLY A 270 -15.52 9.33 7.83
C GLY A 270 -16.93 9.76 7.44
N ASP A 271 -17.69 8.86 6.81
CA ASP A 271 -19.09 9.06 6.44
C ASP A 271 -19.96 9.29 7.68
N LEU A 272 -19.84 8.45 8.70
CA LEU A 272 -20.55 8.60 9.97
C LEU A 272 -20.20 9.93 10.66
N LYS A 273 -18.94 10.39 10.62
CA LYS A 273 -18.53 11.71 11.13
C LYS A 273 -19.14 12.87 10.35
N ARG A 274 -19.31 12.76 9.02
CA ARG A 274 -20.01 13.78 8.22
C ARG A 274 -21.51 13.79 8.49
N GLN A 275 -22.13 12.61 8.67
CA GLN A 275 -23.53 12.50 9.08
C GLN A 275 -23.76 13.10 10.48
N MET A 276 -22.86 12.84 11.44
CA MET A 276 -22.92 13.42 12.79
C MET A 276 -22.89 14.95 12.74
N LYS A 277 -21.94 15.55 12.03
CA LYS A 277 -21.87 17.01 11.84
C LYS A 277 -23.14 17.58 11.21
N LEU A 278 -23.66 16.94 10.17
CA LEU A 278 -24.89 17.39 9.52
C LEU A 278 -26.10 17.30 10.47
N LEU A 279 -26.15 16.34 11.39
CA LEU A 279 -27.16 16.29 12.45
C LEU A 279 -26.95 17.37 13.52
N GLU A 280 -25.70 17.69 13.88
CA GLU A 280 -25.36 18.81 14.78
C GLU A 280 -25.77 20.16 14.18
N GLU A 281 -25.48 20.40 12.91
CA GLU A 281 -25.87 21.60 12.15
C GLU A 281 -27.39 21.74 12.01
N ASN A 282 -28.10 20.63 11.73
CA ASN A 282 -29.57 20.62 11.74
C ASN A 282 -30.15 20.88 13.13
N ASN A 283 -29.60 20.29 14.20
CA ASN A 283 -30.04 20.53 15.57
C ASN A 283 -29.80 21.98 16.01
N MET A 284 -28.68 22.59 15.62
CA MET A 284 -28.41 24.02 15.81
C MET A 284 -29.46 24.88 15.09
N THR A 285 -29.81 24.52 13.85
CA THR A 285 -30.84 25.21 13.07
C THR A 285 -32.23 25.07 13.70
N TYR A 286 -32.60 23.90 14.20
CA TYR A 286 -33.84 23.71 14.96
C TYR A 286 -33.86 24.55 16.24
N MET A 287 -32.74 24.60 16.98
CA MET A 287 -32.63 25.41 18.20
C MET A 287 -32.81 26.91 17.90
N GLN A 288 -32.15 27.43 16.86
CA GLN A 288 -32.30 28.82 16.42
C GLN A 288 -33.74 29.15 16.01
N ASN A 289 -34.38 28.25 15.23
CA ASN A 289 -35.78 28.39 14.86
C ASN A 289 -36.71 28.38 16.08
N THR A 290 -36.46 27.53 17.08
CA THR A 290 -37.23 27.51 18.34
C THR A 290 -37.09 28.83 19.09
N VAL A 291 -35.88 29.37 19.24
CA VAL A 291 -35.68 30.69 19.89
C VAL A 291 -36.40 31.82 19.13
N SER A 292 -36.33 31.83 17.80
CA SER A 292 -37.06 32.81 16.97
C SER A 292 -38.57 32.72 17.17
N LEU A 293 -39.13 31.52 17.22
CA LEU A 293 -40.56 31.29 17.47
C LEU A 293 -40.96 31.68 18.90
N GLU A 294 -40.11 31.47 19.90
CA GLU A 294 -40.36 31.99 21.25
C GLU A 294 -40.34 33.52 21.31
N GLU A 295 -39.45 34.19 20.56
CA GLU A 295 -39.45 35.65 20.46
C GLU A 295 -40.72 36.18 19.78
N GLU A 296 -41.15 35.56 18.69
CA GLU A 296 -42.43 35.89 18.04
C GLU A 296 -43.61 35.67 18.99
N LEU A 297 -43.60 34.57 19.76
CA LEU A 297 -44.61 34.31 20.78
C LEU A 297 -44.59 35.35 21.92
N ARG A 298 -43.41 35.82 22.35
CA ARG A 298 -43.28 36.93 23.32
C ARG A 298 -43.85 38.23 22.74
N LYS A 299 -43.54 38.56 21.49
CA LYS A 299 -44.06 39.74 20.77
C LYS A 299 -45.60 39.66 20.62
N ALA A 300 -46.14 38.51 20.22
CA ALA A 300 -47.58 38.27 20.10
C ALA A 300 -48.31 38.36 21.46
N ASN A 301 -47.73 37.82 22.53
CA ASN A 301 -48.31 37.91 23.88
C ASN A 301 -48.30 39.36 24.41
N ALA A 302 -47.25 40.15 24.11
CA ALA A 302 -47.21 41.57 24.45
C ALA A 302 -48.29 42.37 23.69
N ALA A 303 -48.44 42.14 22.38
CA ALA A 303 -49.50 42.75 21.58
C ALA A 303 -50.90 42.34 22.08
N ARG A 304 -51.10 41.08 22.49
CA ARG A 304 -52.35 40.59 23.09
C ARG A 304 -52.66 41.26 24.43
N ALA A 305 -51.65 41.50 25.27
CA ALA A 305 -51.82 42.25 26.52
C ALA A 305 -52.25 43.70 26.25
N GLN A 306 -51.64 44.36 25.26
CA GLN A 306 -52.06 45.70 24.81
C GLN A 306 -53.52 45.69 24.30
N LEU A 307 -53.90 44.71 23.48
CA LEU A 307 -55.26 44.55 22.97
C LEU A 307 -56.29 44.42 24.11
N GLU A 308 -56.02 43.61 25.14
CA GLU A 308 -56.90 43.52 26.31
C GLU A 308 -56.95 44.84 27.12
N THR A 309 -55.87 45.64 27.18
CA THR A 309 -55.94 46.99 27.77
C THR A 309 -56.79 47.97 26.95
N TYR A 310 -56.68 47.96 25.61
CA TYR A 310 -57.54 48.79 24.75
C TYR A 310 -59.00 48.36 24.82
N LYS A 311 -59.27 47.05 24.81
CA LYS A 311 -60.61 46.47 24.99
C LYS A 311 -61.22 46.86 26.35
N ARG A 312 -60.41 46.94 27.41
CA ARG A 312 -60.84 47.47 28.71
C ARG A 312 -61.18 48.97 28.64
N GLN A 313 -60.33 49.78 28.01
CA GLN A 313 -60.61 51.21 27.79
C GLN A 313 -61.89 51.44 26.97
N VAL A 314 -62.12 50.64 25.93
CA VAL A 314 -63.37 50.66 25.14
C VAL A 314 -64.58 50.33 26.00
N GLN A 315 -64.50 49.31 26.87
CA GLN A 315 -65.59 49.01 27.81
C GLN A 315 -65.81 50.13 28.84
N GLU A 316 -64.75 50.73 29.37
CA GLU A 316 -64.84 51.86 30.31
C GLU A 316 -65.42 53.12 29.64
N LEU A 317 -65.11 53.37 28.36
CA LEU A 317 -65.72 54.44 27.56
C LEU A 317 -67.19 54.14 27.20
N HIS A 318 -67.54 52.89 26.88
CA HIS A 318 -68.91 52.48 26.62
C HIS A 318 -69.79 52.57 27.89
N ASN A 319 -69.23 52.23 29.06
CA ASN A 319 -69.89 52.42 30.35
C ASN A 319 -70.13 53.91 30.64
N LYS A 320 -69.11 54.77 30.44
CA LYS A 320 -69.27 56.23 30.55
C LYS A 320 -70.32 56.78 29.58
N LEU A 321 -70.31 56.35 28.31
CA LEU A 321 -71.27 56.78 27.31
C LEU A 321 -72.70 56.40 27.71
N SER A 322 -72.93 55.16 28.18
CA SER A 322 -74.25 54.73 28.64
C SER A 322 -74.68 55.39 29.96
N GLU A 323 -73.74 55.80 30.83
CA GLU A 323 -74.04 56.70 31.95
C GLU A 323 -74.46 58.10 31.47
N GLU A 324 -73.73 58.74 30.54
CA GLU A 324 -74.09 60.07 30.04
C GLU A 324 -75.41 60.06 29.25
N THR A 325 -75.65 59.02 28.43
CA THR A 325 -76.96 58.82 27.78
C THR A 325 -78.06 58.73 28.82
N ARG A 326 -77.89 57.94 29.88
CA ARG A 326 -78.89 57.83 30.96
C ARG A 326 -79.07 59.13 31.75
N ARG A 327 -78.02 59.96 31.90
CA ARG A 327 -78.14 61.31 32.48
C ARG A 327 -78.91 62.24 31.55
N ALA A 328 -78.67 62.19 30.24
CA ALA A 328 -79.42 62.93 29.24
C ALA A 328 -80.90 62.49 29.22
N ASP A 329 -81.19 61.19 29.23
CA ASP A 329 -82.55 60.65 29.31
C ASP A 329 -83.28 61.18 30.55
N ASN A 330 -82.66 61.09 31.73
CA ASN A 330 -83.21 61.65 32.98
C ASN A 330 -83.49 63.16 32.85
N LEU A 331 -82.56 63.94 32.31
CA LEU A 331 -82.73 65.38 32.11
C LEU A 331 -83.82 65.71 31.09
N THR A 332 -83.99 64.92 30.03
CA THR A 332 -85.10 65.12 29.08
C THR A 332 -86.45 64.81 29.73
N PHE A 333 -86.54 63.77 30.58
CA PHE A 333 -87.74 63.46 31.36
C PHE A 333 -88.06 64.53 32.42
N GLU A 334 -87.06 65.10 33.07
CA GLU A 334 -87.26 66.26 33.96
C GLU A 334 -87.72 67.49 33.17
N MET A 335 -87.17 67.72 31.97
CA MET A 335 -87.58 68.82 31.08
C MET A 335 -88.99 68.64 30.53
N THR A 336 -89.44 67.43 30.14
CA THR A 336 -90.84 67.21 29.73
C THR A 336 -91.78 67.42 30.90
N LYS A 337 -91.47 66.85 32.07
CA LYS A 337 -92.25 67.03 33.31
C LYS A 337 -92.33 68.50 33.77
N LEU A 338 -91.29 69.31 33.51
CA LEU A 338 -91.32 70.76 33.75
C LEU A 338 -92.13 71.52 32.69
N LYS A 339 -92.06 71.11 31.42
CA LYS A 339 -92.92 71.66 30.34
C LYS A 339 -94.40 71.37 30.58
N GLU A 340 -94.75 70.14 30.95
CA GLU A 340 -96.11 69.73 31.32
C GLU A 340 -96.66 70.58 32.48
N LYS A 341 -95.86 70.78 33.54
CA LYS A 341 -96.21 71.67 34.65
C LYS A 341 -96.39 73.13 34.21
N HIS A 342 -95.52 73.61 33.33
CA HIS A 342 -95.62 74.96 32.78
C HIS A 342 -96.91 75.11 31.95
N GLU A 343 -97.25 74.12 31.12
CA GLU A 343 -98.51 74.07 30.39
C GLU A 343 -99.74 74.04 31.32
N THR A 344 -99.73 73.28 32.41
CA THR A 344 -100.86 73.29 33.36
C THR A 344 -101.02 74.66 34.03
N VAL A 345 -99.91 75.30 34.44
CA VAL A 345 -99.94 76.64 35.02
C VAL A 345 -100.34 77.71 33.99
N MET A 346 -99.97 77.55 32.72
CA MET A 346 -100.44 78.42 31.63
C MET A 346 -101.94 78.27 31.39
N LYS A 347 -102.46 77.03 31.35
CA LYS A 347 -103.90 76.75 31.22
C LYS A 347 -104.71 77.23 32.44
N GLU A 348 -104.11 77.22 33.64
CA GLU A 348 -104.69 77.85 34.84
C GLU A 348 -104.69 79.37 34.76
N ARG A 349 -103.58 79.99 34.33
CA ARG A 349 -103.49 81.44 34.06
C ARG A 349 -104.51 81.87 33.01
N GLU A 350 -104.73 81.07 31.97
CA GLU A 350 -105.74 81.31 30.93
C GLU A 350 -107.17 81.19 31.50
N ARG A 351 -107.47 80.19 32.33
CA ARG A 351 -108.75 80.11 33.06
C ARG A 351 -108.98 81.34 33.95
N ILE A 352 -107.99 81.74 34.74
CA ILE A 352 -108.07 82.93 35.60
C ILE A 352 -108.23 84.21 34.78
N ILE A 353 -107.66 84.30 33.58
CA ILE A 353 -107.88 85.41 32.63
C ILE A 353 -109.34 85.43 32.15
N ILE A 354 -109.92 84.28 31.78
CA ILE A 354 -111.31 84.16 31.34
C ILE A 354 -112.27 84.48 32.49
N GLU A 355 -112.06 83.91 33.68
CA GLU A 355 -112.85 84.19 34.89
C GLU A 355 -112.78 85.67 35.30
N ARG A 356 -111.59 86.28 35.24
CA ARG A 356 -111.41 87.72 35.47
C ARG A 356 -112.21 88.54 34.46
N ASP A 357 -112.21 88.16 33.19
CA ASP A 357 -112.84 88.95 32.13
C ASP A 357 -114.37 88.78 32.12
N SER A 358 -114.91 87.60 32.43
CA SER A 358 -116.34 87.45 32.68
C SER A 358 -116.80 88.14 33.98
N LEU A 359 -115.95 88.23 35.01
CA LEU A 359 -116.21 89.05 36.20
C LEU A 359 -116.16 90.56 35.93
N LYS A 360 -115.47 91.01 34.87
CA LYS A 360 -115.59 92.40 34.36
C LYS A 360 -116.91 92.58 33.61
N GLU A 361 -117.25 91.67 32.71
CA GLU A 361 -118.50 91.68 31.94
C GLU A 361 -119.72 91.76 32.88
N VAL A 362 -119.77 90.90 33.90
CA VAL A 362 -120.80 90.95 34.96
C VAL A 362 -120.74 92.25 35.80
N ASN A 363 -119.57 92.87 35.99
CA ASN A 363 -119.47 94.21 36.61
C ASN A 363 -120.03 95.32 35.71
N GLU A 364 -119.85 95.21 34.40
CA GLU A 364 -120.36 96.15 33.41
C GLU A 364 -121.88 95.99 33.26
N ASP A 365 -122.42 94.77 33.25
CA ASP A 365 -123.86 94.48 33.33
C ASP A 365 -124.50 95.00 34.63
N LEU A 366 -123.83 94.86 35.77
CA LEU A 366 -124.29 95.43 37.05
C LEU A 366 -124.31 96.95 37.02
N ARG A 367 -123.32 97.60 36.38
CA ARG A 367 -123.31 99.06 36.18
C ARG A 367 -124.40 99.52 35.22
N CYS A 368 -124.65 98.78 34.15
CA CYS A 368 -125.76 99.02 33.22
C CYS A 368 -127.11 98.89 33.95
N SER A 369 -127.28 97.88 34.81
CA SER A 369 -128.47 97.67 35.63
C SER A 369 -128.70 98.84 36.61
N GLN A 370 -127.65 99.31 37.28
CA GLN A 370 -127.70 100.48 38.17
C GLN A 370 -128.03 101.79 37.42
N ALA A 371 -127.52 101.95 36.20
CA ALA A 371 -127.87 103.09 35.34
C ALA A 371 -129.36 103.03 34.89
N GLN A 372 -129.90 101.83 34.67
CA GLN A 372 -131.28 101.60 34.29
C GLN A 372 -132.25 101.88 35.45
N GLU A 373 -131.89 101.49 36.67
CA GLU A 373 -132.64 101.81 37.90
C GLU A 373 -132.71 103.33 38.14
N HIS A 374 -131.58 104.04 37.95
CA HIS A 374 -131.52 105.51 37.96
C HIS A 374 -132.42 106.19 36.90
N GLN A 375 -132.79 105.48 35.82
CA GLN A 375 -133.57 106.04 34.72
C GLN A 375 -135.09 105.98 34.97
N LEU A 376 -135.58 105.04 35.80
CA LEU A 376 -136.99 104.98 36.20
C LEU A 376 -137.35 106.15 37.14
N ASP A 377 -136.48 106.45 38.10
CA ASP A 377 -136.73 107.42 39.18
C ASP A 377 -136.85 108.89 38.68
N ALA A 378 -136.30 109.17 37.50
CA ALA A 378 -136.46 110.44 36.78
C ALA A 378 -137.82 110.55 36.04
N SER A 379 -138.32 109.43 35.49
CA SER A 379 -139.52 109.40 34.65
C SER A 379 -140.80 109.75 35.43
N ILE A 380 -140.91 109.24 36.66
CA ILE A 380 -142.10 109.42 37.52
C ILE A 380 -142.32 110.90 37.91
N ARG A 381 -141.25 111.68 38.04
CA ARG A 381 -141.32 113.09 38.47
C ARG A 381 -141.93 114.00 37.40
N LEU A 382 -141.56 113.79 36.13
CA LEU A 382 -141.99 114.63 35.00
C LEU A 382 -143.46 114.45 34.59
N GLN A 383 -144.08 113.31 34.93
CA GLN A 383 -145.50 113.06 34.64
C GLN A 383 -146.47 113.85 35.56
N HIS A 384 -146.04 114.28 36.74
CA HIS A 384 -146.92 115.03 37.67
C HIS A 384 -147.06 116.51 37.26
N GLU A 385 -145.96 117.11 36.81
CA GLU A 385 -145.85 118.53 36.46
C GLU A 385 -146.67 118.90 35.20
N ASN A 386 -146.66 118.05 34.17
CA ASN A 386 -147.36 118.29 32.91
C ASN A 386 -148.90 118.38 33.02
N LYS A 387 -149.49 117.89 34.12
CA LYS A 387 -150.96 117.82 34.26
C LYS A 387 -151.58 119.11 34.81
N MET A 388 -150.82 119.94 35.54
CA MET A 388 -151.33 121.16 36.17
C MET A 388 -151.38 122.37 35.22
N LEU A 389 -150.45 122.45 34.26
CA LEU A 389 -150.29 123.62 33.38
C LEU A 389 -151.40 123.76 32.31
N ARG A 390 -152.12 122.68 31.98
CA ARG A 390 -153.16 122.67 30.92
C ARG A 390 -154.49 123.33 31.29
N VAL A 391 -154.69 123.76 32.55
CA VAL A 391 -155.97 124.34 33.02
C VAL A 391 -155.92 125.86 33.16
N GLN A 392 -154.73 126.49 33.03
CA GLN A 392 -154.54 127.93 33.29
C GLN A 392 -154.38 128.80 32.04
N GLN A 393 -154.47 128.24 30.82
CA GLN A 393 -154.25 129.01 29.57
C GLN A 393 -155.53 129.43 28.85
N GLU A 394 -156.62 128.66 28.92
CA GLU A 394 -157.82 128.89 28.09
C GLU A 394 -158.62 130.16 28.47
N GLU A 395 -158.48 130.70 29.68
CA GLU A 395 -159.18 131.92 30.12
C GLU A 395 -158.49 133.23 29.70
N TYR A 396 -157.22 133.21 29.26
CA TYR A 396 -156.44 134.42 28.96
C TYR A 396 -156.55 134.89 27.50
N GLU A 397 -156.90 133.99 26.57
CA GLU A 397 -156.74 134.28 25.13
C GLU A 397 -157.90 135.10 24.52
N GLN A 398 -159.12 135.00 25.06
CA GLN A 398 -160.28 135.71 24.50
C GLN A 398 -160.21 137.25 24.64
N GLY A 399 -159.42 137.77 25.60
CA GLY A 399 -159.26 139.22 25.79
C GLY A 399 -158.31 139.91 24.80
N LYS A 400 -157.44 139.17 24.10
CA LYS A 400 -156.27 139.74 23.41
C LYS A 400 -156.47 140.03 21.91
N ILE A 401 -157.56 139.54 21.32
CA ILE A 401 -157.84 139.64 19.87
C ILE A 401 -158.33 141.03 19.44
N ALA A 402 -159.01 141.79 20.32
CA ALA A 402 -159.57 143.10 19.98
C ALA A 402 -158.51 144.21 19.78
N ALA A 403 -157.33 144.09 20.39
CA ALA A 403 -156.34 145.16 20.44
C ALA A 403 -155.50 145.33 19.15
N LEU A 404 -155.55 144.37 18.22
CA LEU A 404 -154.68 144.34 17.04
C LEU A 404 -155.34 144.87 15.75
N GLN A 405 -156.62 145.23 15.76
CA GLN A 405 -157.27 145.82 14.58
C GLN A 405 -156.97 147.32 14.43
N THR A 406 -156.91 148.08 15.53
CA THR A 406 -156.72 149.54 15.49
C THR A 406 -155.31 149.97 15.04
N GLN A 407 -154.27 149.18 15.35
CA GLN A 407 -152.89 149.50 14.94
C GLN A 407 -152.61 149.26 13.45
N LEU A 408 -153.55 148.69 12.71
CA LEU A 408 -153.42 148.48 11.26
C LEU A 408 -153.72 149.76 10.46
N GLU A 409 -154.64 150.60 10.94
CA GLU A 409 -155.15 151.76 10.18
C GLU A 409 -154.17 152.95 10.19
N GLU A 410 -153.41 153.16 11.26
CA GLU A 410 -152.35 154.18 11.30
C GLU A 410 -151.14 153.80 10.43
N ALA A 411 -150.80 152.51 10.37
CA ALA A 411 -149.73 152.00 9.50
C ALA A 411 -150.04 152.18 7.99
N HIS A 412 -151.32 152.26 7.62
CA HIS A 412 -151.75 152.44 6.22
C HIS A 412 -151.48 153.85 5.66
N LYS A 413 -151.19 154.87 6.48
CA LYS A 413 -150.78 156.20 5.98
C LYS A 413 -149.30 156.29 5.64
N SER A 414 -148.40 155.95 6.56
CA SER A 414 -146.94 156.05 6.36
C SER A 414 -146.39 155.18 5.22
N ARG A 415 -147.19 154.23 4.71
CA ARG A 415 -146.82 153.36 3.58
C ARG A 415 -147.13 153.96 2.20
N SER A 416 -147.91 155.03 2.10
CA SER A 416 -148.28 155.63 0.79
C SER A 416 -147.24 156.59 0.21
N GLU A 417 -146.27 157.05 1.01
CA GLU A 417 -145.36 158.14 0.62
C GLU A 417 -143.97 157.61 0.21
N LEU A 418 -143.50 156.52 0.84
CA LEU A 418 -142.18 155.92 0.57
C LEU A 418 -142.02 155.26 -0.82
N ASP A 419 -143.12 154.96 -1.53
CA ASP A 419 -143.05 154.50 -2.93
C ASP A 419 -142.63 155.60 -3.93
N THR A 420 -142.50 156.86 -3.49
CA THR A 420 -142.17 158.00 -4.38
C THR A 420 -140.80 158.65 -4.16
N ASP A 421 -140.16 158.46 -3.00
CA ASP A 421 -138.74 158.82 -2.78
C ASP A 421 -137.78 157.66 -3.16
N ASN A 422 -138.34 156.57 -3.68
CA ASN A 422 -137.69 155.39 -4.27
C ASN A 422 -136.94 155.70 -5.59
N ARG A 423 -136.33 156.89 -5.68
CA ARG A 423 -135.72 157.51 -6.87
C ARG A 423 -134.42 158.28 -6.57
N LEU A 424 -134.07 158.53 -5.30
CA LEU A 424 -132.92 159.35 -4.88
C LEU A 424 -131.87 158.61 -4.02
N SER A 425 -131.83 157.28 -4.05
CA SER A 425 -130.77 156.47 -3.40
C SER A 425 -130.59 155.09 -4.05
N ARG A 426 -129.71 154.82 -5.04
CA ARG A 426 -128.83 155.66 -5.91
C ARG A 426 -128.27 156.93 -5.24
N GLU A 427 -127.11 156.92 -4.57
CA GLU A 427 -125.89 156.23 -4.99
C GLU A 427 -124.95 155.89 -3.80
N ARG A 428 -125.11 154.73 -3.11
CA ARG A 428 -123.99 154.16 -2.31
C ARG A 428 -124.01 152.64 -2.05
N ILE A 429 -124.18 151.85 -3.12
CA ILE A 429 -123.37 150.63 -3.22
C ILE A 429 -121.93 151.12 -3.44
N SER A 430 -121.17 151.26 -2.35
CA SER A 430 -119.75 151.68 -2.36
C SER A 430 -119.06 151.58 -0.99
N GLU A 431 -119.78 151.43 0.12
CA GLU A 431 -119.16 151.20 1.44
C GLU A 431 -119.53 149.80 1.94
N LEU A 432 -118.53 148.93 2.01
CA LEU A 432 -118.64 147.49 2.27
C LEU A 432 -119.37 146.68 1.19
N GLN A 433 -119.18 147.08 -0.08
CA GLN A 433 -118.73 146.08 -1.06
C GLN A 433 -117.43 145.45 -0.53
N GLN A 434 -117.28 144.13 -0.37
CA GLN A 434 -117.45 143.02 -1.33
C GLN A 434 -116.14 142.73 -2.07
N GLN A 435 -115.90 141.44 -2.33
CA GLN A 435 -114.78 140.85 -3.07
C GLN A 435 -113.42 140.78 -2.34
N VAL A 436 -113.11 139.55 -1.91
CA VAL A 436 -111.92 138.79 -2.34
C VAL A 436 -110.60 139.58 -2.36
N GLU A 437 -109.86 139.51 -1.26
CA GLU A 437 -108.56 138.80 -1.24
C GLU A 437 -108.21 138.39 0.21
N ASP A 438 -107.26 137.45 0.34
CA ASP A 438 -106.56 137.03 1.56
C ASP A 438 -107.35 136.71 2.87
N LEU A 439 -107.98 135.53 2.89
CA LEU A 439 -107.79 134.59 4.01
C LEU A 439 -107.57 133.14 3.51
N GLN A 440 -106.42 132.93 2.86
CA GLN A 440 -105.81 131.60 2.71
C GLN A 440 -104.77 131.36 3.83
N LYS A 441 -104.51 130.07 4.12
CA LYS A 441 -103.44 129.52 5.01
C LYS A 441 -103.70 129.71 6.51
N ALA A 442 -103.42 128.74 7.39
CA ALA A 442 -103.17 127.29 7.25
C ALA A 442 -103.34 126.66 8.66
N LEU A 443 -103.16 125.36 8.96
CA LEU A 443 -102.69 124.17 8.22
C LEU A 443 -103.21 122.93 8.98
N GLN A 444 -103.47 121.78 8.32
CA GLN A 444 -102.98 120.48 8.81
C GLN A 444 -103.17 119.30 7.84
N SER A 445 -102.08 118.58 7.61
CA SER A 445 -102.05 117.27 6.95
C SER A 445 -100.92 116.42 7.55
N GLN A 446 -101.23 115.21 7.99
CA GLN A 446 -100.40 113.99 7.93
C GLN A 446 -98.88 114.09 8.21
N ALA A 447 -98.42 113.56 9.35
CA ALA A 447 -97.06 112.98 9.52
C ALA A 447 -96.97 112.01 10.73
N ALA A 448 -96.04 111.07 10.66
CA ALA A 448 -95.98 109.81 11.43
C ALA A 448 -95.21 109.82 12.77
N LYS A 449 -95.49 108.79 13.62
CA LYS A 449 -94.59 108.15 14.64
C LYS A 449 -94.20 109.00 15.89
N PRO A 450 -93.54 108.44 16.95
CA PRO A 450 -92.93 107.10 17.13
C PRO A 450 -93.21 106.29 18.44
N ASP A 451 -92.99 104.97 18.33
CA ASP A 451 -92.23 104.00 19.17
C ASP A 451 -92.43 103.74 20.71
N ASP A 452 -91.95 102.53 21.07
CA ASP A 452 -91.53 101.96 22.38
C ASP A 452 -92.54 101.42 23.43
N VAL A 453 -92.36 100.23 24.05
CA VAL A 453 -91.28 99.20 23.89
C VAL A 453 -91.69 97.75 24.31
N ARG A 454 -90.90 96.76 23.83
CA ARG A 454 -90.80 95.29 24.15
C ARG A 454 -91.92 94.34 23.62
N VAL A 455 -91.70 93.28 22.80
CA VAL A 455 -90.61 92.25 22.54
C VAL A 455 -90.81 90.95 23.35
N PRO A 456 -90.57 89.70 22.84
CA PRO A 456 -89.89 89.27 21.59
C PRO A 456 -90.65 88.26 20.65
N ALA A 457 -90.10 88.09 19.43
CA ALA A 457 -89.85 86.90 18.57
C ALA A 457 -90.72 85.59 18.67
N SER A 458 -90.78 84.70 17.67
CA SER A 458 -89.98 84.51 16.43
C SER A 458 -90.75 83.74 15.34
N SER A 459 -90.56 84.07 14.05
CA SER A 459 -90.78 83.16 12.91
C SER A 459 -90.18 83.76 11.61
N TYR A 460 -90.10 82.95 10.54
CA TYR A 460 -89.62 83.27 9.19
C TYR A 460 -88.11 83.59 9.03
N LEU A 461 -87.26 82.58 9.25
CA LEU A 461 -85.90 82.53 8.69
C LEU A 461 -85.52 81.11 8.20
N THR A 462 -86.44 80.48 7.47
CA THR A 462 -86.36 79.09 7.00
C THR A 462 -85.38 78.90 5.83
N LEU A 463 -84.09 79.14 6.03
CA LEU A 463 -83.05 78.90 5.01
C LEU A 463 -81.71 78.34 5.52
N ASN A 464 -81.36 78.49 6.80
CA ASN A 464 -80.08 77.99 7.33
C ASN A 464 -80.18 76.60 7.98
N GLU A 465 -81.28 76.28 8.66
CA GLU A 465 -81.44 75.01 9.40
C GLU A 465 -81.39 73.77 8.48
N ALA A 466 -81.82 73.93 7.21
CA ALA A 466 -81.72 72.90 6.18
C ALA A 466 -80.26 72.63 5.73
N GLN A 467 -79.33 73.55 5.94
CA GLN A 467 -77.92 73.36 5.58
C GLN A 467 -77.14 72.65 6.70
N ASP A 468 -77.41 72.95 7.96
CA ASP A 468 -76.77 72.27 9.11
C ASP A 468 -77.21 70.81 9.24
N GLU A 469 -78.47 70.49 8.94
CA GLU A 469 -78.90 69.09 8.84
C GLU A 469 -78.24 68.35 7.66
N ILE A 470 -78.00 69.02 6.53
CA ILE A 470 -77.31 68.42 5.37
C ILE A 470 -75.81 68.24 5.65
N MET A 471 -75.17 69.15 6.40
CA MET A 471 -73.80 68.99 6.89
C MET A 471 -73.69 67.73 7.76
N LYS A 472 -74.51 67.62 8.81
CA LYS A 472 -74.50 66.46 9.71
C LYS A 472 -74.89 65.15 9.01
N LYS A 473 -75.81 65.19 8.03
CA LYS A 473 -76.18 64.00 7.24
C LYS A 473 -75.13 63.61 6.19
N LYS A 474 -74.21 64.51 5.81
CA LYS A 474 -73.00 64.17 5.04
C LYS A 474 -71.92 63.57 5.91
N GLU A 475 -71.63 64.19 7.05
CA GLU A 475 -70.66 63.73 8.05
C GLU A 475 -70.99 62.29 8.50
N LEU A 476 -72.28 62.02 8.84
CA LEU A 476 -72.75 60.68 9.18
C LEU A 476 -72.82 59.69 7.99
N LEU A 477 -72.76 60.17 6.74
CA LEU A 477 -72.65 59.32 5.54
C LEU A 477 -71.19 58.95 5.24
N GLU A 478 -70.25 59.84 5.55
CA GLU A 478 -68.82 59.61 5.42
C GLU A 478 -68.33 58.59 6.46
N ASP A 479 -68.85 58.65 7.70
CA ASP A 479 -68.65 57.63 8.75
C ASP A 479 -69.32 56.27 8.46
N LEU A 480 -70.43 56.25 7.70
CA LEU A 480 -71.17 55.01 7.34
C LEU A 480 -70.76 54.42 5.99
N GLN A 481 -69.92 55.11 5.22
CA GLN A 481 -69.30 54.54 4.03
C GLN A 481 -68.14 53.62 4.48
N PRO A 482 -68.18 52.30 4.19
CA PRO A 482 -67.16 51.38 4.69
C PRO A 482 -65.80 51.74 4.10
N ASP A 483 -64.92 52.30 4.95
CA ASP A 483 -63.61 52.86 4.63
C ASP A 483 -62.96 52.13 3.45
N HIS A 484 -63.02 52.78 2.28
CA HIS A 484 -62.70 52.12 1.01
C HIS A 484 -61.22 51.75 0.95
N THR A 485 -60.38 52.52 1.64
CA THR A 485 -58.95 52.23 1.77
C THR A 485 -58.71 50.99 2.63
N GLN A 486 -59.39 50.89 3.77
CA GLN A 486 -59.22 49.77 4.70
C GLN A 486 -59.90 48.48 4.23
N THR A 487 -60.96 48.58 3.41
CA THR A 487 -61.55 47.44 2.71
C THR A 487 -60.71 47.01 1.50
N SER A 488 -60.09 47.93 0.76
CA SER A 488 -59.08 47.59 -0.26
C SER A 488 -57.89 46.88 0.38
N LEU A 489 -57.29 47.44 1.44
CA LEU A 489 -56.13 46.83 2.11
C LEU A 489 -56.42 45.40 2.60
N LYS A 490 -57.62 45.14 3.13
CA LYS A 490 -58.06 43.78 3.49
C LYS A 490 -58.27 42.87 2.28
N LEU A 491 -58.73 43.41 1.15
CA LEU A 491 -58.82 42.69 -0.13
C LEU A 491 -57.42 42.33 -0.65
N ASP A 492 -56.49 43.28 -0.62
CA ASP A 492 -55.09 43.14 -1.05
C ASP A 492 -54.33 42.14 -0.16
N GLU A 493 -54.52 42.18 1.16
CA GLU A 493 -54.01 41.18 2.12
C GLU A 493 -54.57 39.77 1.83
N LEU A 494 -55.88 39.65 1.58
CA LEU A 494 -56.51 38.37 1.25
C LEU A 494 -56.06 37.85 -0.14
N MET A 495 -55.87 38.73 -1.13
CA MET A 495 -55.32 38.36 -2.43
C MET A 495 -53.85 37.95 -2.34
N ALA A 496 -53.05 38.61 -1.51
CA ALA A 496 -51.67 38.21 -1.24
C ALA A 496 -51.59 36.87 -0.49
N ALA A 497 -52.49 36.64 0.48
CA ALA A 497 -52.60 35.37 1.21
C ALA A 497 -53.06 34.22 0.29
N LEU A 498 -54.04 34.47 -0.60
CA LEU A 498 -54.51 33.50 -1.59
C LEU A 498 -53.40 33.15 -2.59
N LYS A 499 -52.74 34.15 -3.17
CA LYS A 499 -51.59 33.95 -4.06
C LYS A 499 -50.47 33.16 -3.39
N LYS A 500 -50.15 33.47 -2.13
CA LYS A 500 -49.18 32.69 -1.34
C LYS A 500 -49.63 31.24 -1.16
N LYS A 501 -50.94 30.98 -1.00
CA LYS A 501 -51.47 29.61 -0.96
C LYS A 501 -51.39 28.89 -2.30
N ASP A 502 -51.58 29.58 -3.42
CA ASP A 502 -51.37 29.00 -4.76
C ASP A 502 -49.88 28.72 -5.05
N ASP A 503 -48.97 29.54 -4.52
CA ASP A 503 -47.52 29.32 -4.58
C ASP A 503 -47.10 28.13 -3.68
N ASP A 504 -47.58 28.07 -2.43
CA ASP A 504 -47.40 26.93 -1.51
C ASP A 504 -47.93 25.63 -2.14
N MET A 505 -49.09 25.68 -2.81
CA MET A 505 -49.75 24.53 -3.43
C MET A 505 -48.95 24.00 -4.63
N ARG A 506 -48.45 24.89 -5.50
CA ARG A 506 -47.57 24.51 -6.62
C ARG A 506 -46.25 23.90 -6.13
N ALA A 507 -45.63 24.48 -5.10
CA ALA A 507 -44.43 23.92 -4.49
C ALA A 507 -44.68 22.51 -3.87
N MET A 508 -45.87 22.26 -3.33
CA MET A 508 -46.28 20.94 -2.87
C MET A 508 -46.50 19.96 -4.04
N GLU A 509 -47.16 20.37 -5.13
CA GLU A 509 -47.30 19.54 -6.33
C GLU A 509 -45.95 19.11 -6.93
N GLU A 510 -44.99 20.04 -7.02
CA GLU A 510 -43.64 19.74 -7.52
C GLU A 510 -42.91 18.73 -6.62
N ARG A 511 -43.02 18.89 -5.29
CA ARG A 511 -42.51 17.90 -4.34
C ARG A 511 -43.16 16.53 -4.53
N TYR A 512 -44.48 16.46 -4.70
CA TYR A 512 -45.18 15.19 -5.00
C TYR A 512 -44.73 14.58 -6.33
N LYS A 513 -44.56 15.37 -7.39
CA LYS A 513 -44.02 14.92 -8.69
C LYS A 513 -42.59 14.36 -8.52
N MET A 514 -41.72 15.00 -7.74
CA MET A 514 -40.39 14.50 -7.41
C MET A 514 -40.42 13.19 -6.60
N TYR A 515 -41.33 13.04 -5.63
CA TYR A 515 -41.46 11.79 -4.86
C TYR A 515 -41.97 10.64 -5.73
N LEU A 516 -42.92 10.90 -6.64
CA LEU A 516 -43.41 9.89 -7.60
C LEU A 516 -42.31 9.44 -8.57
N GLU A 517 -41.46 10.35 -9.08
CA GLU A 517 -40.37 9.95 -9.97
C GLU A 517 -39.23 9.24 -9.23
N LYS A 518 -38.94 9.62 -7.98
CA LYS A 518 -38.05 8.83 -7.10
C LYS A 518 -38.60 7.41 -6.88
N ALA A 519 -39.89 7.26 -6.60
CA ALA A 519 -40.53 5.95 -6.44
C ALA A 519 -40.46 5.11 -7.72
N ARG A 520 -40.74 5.71 -8.90
CA ARG A 520 -40.57 5.04 -10.21
C ARG A 520 -39.14 4.56 -10.44
N ASN A 521 -38.14 5.35 -10.09
CA ASN A 521 -36.75 4.98 -10.28
C ASN A 521 -36.27 3.90 -9.29
N VAL A 522 -36.78 3.90 -8.06
CA VAL A 522 -36.60 2.77 -7.13
C VAL A 522 -37.26 1.50 -7.69
N ILE A 523 -38.48 1.57 -8.22
CA ILE A 523 -39.16 0.42 -8.84
C ILE A 523 -38.38 -0.12 -10.04
N LYS A 524 -37.87 0.75 -10.94
CA LYS A 524 -37.00 0.34 -12.07
C LYS A 524 -35.71 -0.34 -11.61
N ALA A 525 -35.09 0.14 -10.52
CA ALA A 525 -33.89 -0.46 -9.95
C ALA A 525 -34.14 -1.80 -9.23
N LEU A 526 -35.37 -2.04 -8.77
CA LEU A 526 -35.79 -3.28 -8.13
C LEU A 526 -36.30 -4.34 -9.14
N ASP A 527 -36.55 -3.99 -10.40
CA ASP A 527 -36.92 -4.97 -11.44
C ASP A 527 -35.71 -5.83 -11.84
N PRO A 528 -35.69 -7.15 -11.56
CA PRO A 528 -34.56 -8.02 -11.87
C PRO A 528 -34.28 -8.19 -13.37
N LYS A 529 -35.19 -7.78 -14.27
CA LYS A 529 -34.99 -7.84 -15.72
C LYS A 529 -34.36 -6.56 -16.30
N LEU A 530 -34.39 -5.46 -15.55
CA LEU A 530 -33.90 -4.15 -15.99
C LEU A 530 -32.67 -3.66 -15.20
N ASN A 531 -32.40 -4.24 -14.03
CA ASN A 531 -31.23 -3.92 -13.22
C ASN A 531 -29.93 -4.54 -13.81
N PRO A 532 -28.93 -3.73 -14.21
CA PRO A 532 -27.68 -4.24 -14.80
C PRO A 532 -26.89 -5.16 -13.85
N ALA A 533 -26.99 -4.97 -12.54
CA ALA A 533 -26.34 -5.85 -11.56
C ALA A 533 -26.91 -7.28 -11.59
N THR A 534 -28.18 -7.46 -12.00
CA THR A 534 -28.74 -8.82 -12.16
C THR A 534 -28.18 -9.52 -13.40
N ALA A 535 -27.87 -8.79 -14.47
CA ALA A 535 -27.17 -9.33 -15.64
C ALA A 535 -25.73 -9.73 -15.30
N GLU A 536 -25.01 -8.91 -14.53
CA GLU A 536 -23.66 -9.20 -14.05
C GLU A 536 -23.63 -10.43 -13.13
N ILE A 537 -24.55 -10.52 -12.15
CA ILE A 537 -24.71 -11.70 -11.29
C ILE A 537 -24.97 -12.97 -12.12
N GLN A 538 -25.76 -12.87 -13.19
CA GLN A 538 -26.03 -14.01 -14.06
C GLN A 538 -24.81 -14.40 -14.92
N ALA A 539 -24.01 -13.43 -15.38
CA ALA A 539 -22.74 -13.70 -16.05
C ALA A 539 -21.73 -14.38 -15.11
N LEU A 540 -21.62 -13.92 -13.86
CA LEU A 540 -20.77 -14.53 -12.83
C LEU A 540 -21.20 -15.96 -12.48
N ARG A 541 -22.51 -16.24 -12.41
CA ARG A 541 -23.05 -17.60 -12.25
C ARG A 541 -22.66 -18.53 -13.40
N ASN A 542 -22.72 -18.05 -14.65
CA ASN A 542 -22.30 -18.82 -15.80
C ASN A 542 -20.79 -19.12 -15.75
N GLN A 543 -19.97 -18.14 -15.39
CA GLN A 543 -18.52 -18.31 -15.22
C GLN A 543 -18.18 -19.33 -14.12
N LEU A 544 -18.87 -19.30 -12.97
CA LEU A 544 -18.72 -20.31 -11.92
C LEU A 544 -19.05 -21.70 -12.44
N ALA A 545 -20.22 -21.88 -13.08
CA ALA A 545 -20.64 -23.16 -13.62
C ALA A 545 -19.71 -23.72 -14.72
N ASP A 546 -18.99 -22.86 -15.46
CA ASP A 546 -17.97 -23.28 -16.42
C ASP A 546 -16.63 -23.63 -15.74
N ARG A 547 -16.27 -22.97 -14.63
CA ARG A 547 -15.12 -23.37 -13.80
C ARG A 547 -15.36 -24.68 -13.07
N ASP A 548 -16.57 -24.94 -12.58
CA ASP A 548 -16.94 -26.21 -11.97
C ASP A 548 -16.79 -27.39 -12.96
N LYS A 549 -17.22 -27.21 -14.22
CA LYS A 549 -16.97 -28.18 -15.31
C LYS A 549 -15.47 -28.39 -15.57
N GLN A 550 -14.68 -27.31 -15.53
CA GLN A 550 -13.24 -27.38 -15.74
C GLN A 550 -12.54 -28.14 -14.59
N ILE A 551 -12.95 -27.91 -13.34
CA ILE A 551 -12.48 -28.64 -12.15
C ILE A 551 -12.79 -30.13 -12.30
N LEU A 552 -14.04 -30.51 -12.57
CA LEU A 552 -14.46 -31.90 -12.79
C LEU A 552 -13.68 -32.58 -13.95
N SER A 553 -13.31 -31.83 -14.98
CA SER A 553 -12.47 -32.34 -16.07
C SER A 553 -11.02 -32.57 -15.62
N LEU A 554 -10.45 -31.69 -14.80
CA LEU A 554 -9.09 -31.81 -14.29
C LEU A 554 -8.97 -32.92 -13.24
N GLU A 555 -9.92 -33.03 -12.32
CA GLU A 555 -10.02 -34.14 -11.36
C GLU A 555 -10.03 -35.51 -12.07
N ARG A 556 -10.81 -35.63 -13.15
CA ARG A 556 -10.87 -36.83 -13.96
C ARG A 556 -9.56 -37.14 -14.69
N GLN A 557 -8.79 -36.12 -15.09
CA GLN A 557 -7.47 -36.29 -15.69
C GLN A 557 -6.42 -36.70 -14.63
N CYS A 558 -6.47 -36.11 -13.43
CA CYS A 558 -5.62 -36.50 -12.31
C CYS A 558 -5.85 -37.96 -11.89
N GLU A 559 -7.11 -38.40 -11.81
CA GLU A 559 -7.43 -39.80 -11.49
C GLU A 559 -6.95 -40.77 -12.60
N GLN A 560 -7.08 -40.39 -13.87
CA GLN A 560 -6.52 -41.17 -14.98
C GLN A 560 -4.98 -41.22 -14.96
N ALA A 561 -4.31 -40.14 -14.57
CA ALA A 561 -2.86 -40.12 -14.40
C ALA A 561 -2.42 -41.03 -13.23
N ARG A 562 -3.15 -41.00 -12.11
CA ARG A 562 -2.93 -41.88 -10.94
C ARG A 562 -3.08 -43.36 -11.28
N LEU A 563 -4.06 -43.71 -12.11
CA LEU A 563 -4.24 -45.08 -12.60
C LEU A 563 -3.09 -45.52 -13.51
N LYS A 564 -2.60 -44.67 -14.42
CA LYS A 564 -1.42 -44.97 -15.24
C LYS A 564 -0.16 -45.17 -14.41
N GLU A 565 0.10 -44.29 -13.43
CA GLU A 565 1.24 -44.41 -12.52
C GLU A 565 1.19 -45.73 -11.72
N TYR A 566 -0.02 -46.20 -11.37
CA TYR A 566 -0.24 -47.49 -10.71
C TYR A 566 0.00 -48.68 -11.66
N GLU A 567 -0.46 -48.60 -12.92
CA GLU A 567 -0.17 -49.59 -13.96
C GLU A 567 1.34 -49.68 -14.24
N GLU A 568 2.03 -48.54 -14.36
CA GLU A 568 3.48 -48.47 -14.54
C GLU A 568 4.23 -49.12 -13.36
N LYS A 569 3.84 -48.83 -12.11
CA LYS A 569 4.40 -49.48 -10.91
C LYS A 569 4.18 -51.00 -10.91
N LEU A 570 3.00 -51.47 -11.34
CA LEU A 570 2.74 -52.91 -11.50
C LEU A 570 3.62 -53.53 -12.60
N ILE A 571 3.78 -52.86 -13.75
CA ILE A 571 4.64 -53.30 -14.85
C ILE A 571 6.10 -53.39 -14.41
N VAL A 572 6.63 -52.37 -13.74
CA VAL A 572 8.01 -52.35 -13.20
C VAL A 572 8.20 -53.47 -12.17
N THR A 573 7.23 -53.67 -11.27
CA THR A 573 7.27 -54.76 -10.27
C THR A 573 7.27 -56.14 -10.94
N ALA A 574 6.45 -56.33 -11.98
CA ALA A 574 6.40 -57.58 -12.75
C ALA A 574 7.72 -57.84 -13.50
N TRP A 575 8.32 -56.82 -14.11
CA TRP A 575 9.64 -56.92 -14.76
C TRP A 575 10.77 -57.21 -13.77
N TYR A 576 10.77 -56.55 -12.61
CA TYR A 576 11.75 -56.82 -11.55
C TYR A 576 11.65 -58.27 -11.06
N ASN A 577 10.45 -58.75 -10.73
CA ASN A 577 10.24 -60.14 -10.30
C ASN A 577 10.62 -61.16 -11.40
N LYS A 578 10.33 -60.85 -12.67
CA LYS A 578 10.74 -61.68 -13.82
C LYS A 578 12.25 -61.71 -14.01
N SER A 579 12.92 -60.57 -13.86
CA SER A 579 14.39 -60.46 -13.89
C SER A 579 15.04 -61.24 -12.75
N LEU A 580 14.54 -61.10 -11.53
CA LEU A 580 14.99 -61.85 -10.35
C LEU A 580 14.83 -63.36 -10.53
N ASN A 581 13.72 -63.80 -11.14
CA ASN A 581 13.50 -65.21 -11.45
C ASN A 581 14.45 -65.73 -12.55
N PHE A 582 14.77 -64.93 -13.58
CA PHE A 582 15.82 -65.31 -14.55
C PHE A 582 17.21 -65.35 -13.90
N GLN A 583 17.54 -64.44 -12.99
CA GLN A 583 18.79 -64.48 -12.23
C GLN A 583 18.88 -65.74 -11.36
N LYS A 584 17.80 -66.11 -10.64
CA LYS A 584 17.72 -67.37 -9.90
C LYS A 584 17.95 -68.57 -10.82
N LEU A 585 17.18 -68.70 -11.91
CA LEU A 585 17.35 -69.80 -12.87
C LEU A 585 18.77 -69.87 -13.47
N ALA A 586 19.43 -68.73 -13.69
CA ALA A 586 20.82 -68.68 -14.16
C ALA A 586 21.84 -69.10 -13.07
N ILE A 587 21.59 -68.78 -11.80
CA ILE A 587 22.38 -69.25 -10.64
C ILE A 587 22.15 -70.74 -10.42
N ASP A 588 20.91 -71.18 -10.39
CA ASP A 588 20.51 -72.59 -10.24
C ASP A 588 21.11 -73.45 -11.36
N SER A 589 21.14 -72.96 -12.60
CA SER A 589 21.82 -73.62 -13.73
C SER A 589 23.34 -73.74 -13.52
N ARG A 590 23.99 -72.74 -12.92
CA ARG A 590 25.43 -72.79 -12.59
C ARG A 590 25.73 -73.73 -11.42
N LEU A 591 24.79 -73.88 -10.48
CA LEU A 591 24.90 -74.80 -9.35
C LEU A 591 24.61 -76.25 -9.75
N ALA A 592 23.57 -76.49 -10.55
CA ALA A 592 23.26 -77.80 -11.14
C ALA A 592 24.36 -78.28 -12.11
N GLY A 593 24.97 -77.35 -12.86
CA GLY A 593 26.15 -77.61 -13.69
C GLY A 593 27.39 -78.10 -12.92
N ARG A 594 27.36 -78.10 -11.58
CA ARG A 594 28.42 -78.62 -10.72
C ARG A 594 28.25 -80.08 -10.29
N SER A 595 27.13 -80.74 -10.60
CA SER A 595 26.85 -82.13 -10.14
C SER A 595 26.87 -83.21 -11.24
N VAL A 596 27.14 -82.88 -12.50
CA VAL A 596 27.25 -83.86 -13.61
C VAL A 596 28.52 -83.61 -14.42
N SER A 597 29.64 -84.15 -13.97
CA SER A 597 30.92 -84.12 -14.68
C SER A 597 31.02 -85.21 -15.76
N MET A 598 30.16 -85.17 -16.78
CA MET A 598 30.33 -85.94 -18.03
C MET A 598 29.80 -85.17 -19.24
N LEU A 599 30.61 -85.15 -20.31
CA LEU A 599 30.36 -84.67 -21.69
C LEU A 599 30.48 -83.16 -22.00
N ALA A 600 31.24 -82.90 -23.08
CA ALA A 600 31.29 -81.70 -23.94
C ALA A 600 31.57 -80.30 -23.30
N PRO A 601 32.80 -79.75 -23.44
CA PRO A 601 33.07 -78.36 -23.07
C PRO A 601 32.61 -77.36 -24.15
N GLY A 602 32.04 -76.24 -23.71
CA GLY A 602 32.07 -74.97 -24.46
C GLY A 602 30.95 -74.71 -25.47
N GLN A 603 29.84 -74.13 -24.99
CA GLN A 603 29.20 -73.03 -25.72
C GLN A 603 28.98 -71.84 -24.78
N SER A 604 29.38 -70.64 -25.24
CA SER A 604 29.16 -69.38 -24.53
C SER A 604 27.71 -68.91 -24.73
N PHE A 605 27.21 -68.09 -23.80
CA PHE A 605 25.93 -67.37 -23.91
C PHE A 605 25.84 -66.57 -25.23
N LEU A 606 26.97 -66.01 -25.67
CA LEU A 606 27.11 -65.27 -26.94
C LEU A 606 27.05 -66.16 -28.20
N SER A 607 27.01 -67.48 -28.06
CA SER A 607 26.77 -68.44 -29.16
C SER A 607 25.26 -68.63 -29.36
N GLN A 608 24.52 -68.90 -28.27
CA GLN A 608 23.06 -69.06 -28.29
C GLN A 608 22.35 -67.78 -28.77
N GLN A 609 22.78 -66.60 -28.29
CA GLN A 609 22.15 -65.34 -28.70
C GLN A 609 22.34 -65.04 -30.20
N ARG A 610 23.40 -65.57 -30.83
CA ARG A 610 23.62 -65.48 -32.29
C ARG A 610 22.79 -66.48 -33.10
N GLN A 611 22.41 -67.64 -32.54
CA GLN A 611 21.46 -68.54 -33.20
C GLN A 611 20.04 -67.94 -33.22
N VAL A 612 19.56 -67.39 -32.10
CA VAL A 612 18.23 -66.74 -32.00
C VAL A 612 18.10 -65.53 -32.95
N SER A 613 19.21 -64.91 -33.33
CA SER A 613 19.22 -63.74 -34.23
C SER A 613 19.08 -64.08 -35.72
N ASN A 614 19.27 -65.35 -36.11
CA ASN A 614 19.33 -65.79 -37.53
C ASN A 614 18.13 -66.64 -37.98
N ASP A 615 17.14 -66.88 -37.11
CA ASP A 615 15.95 -67.70 -37.44
C ASP A 615 14.95 -66.85 -38.26
N PRO A 616 14.56 -67.24 -39.50
CA PRO A 616 13.76 -66.39 -40.38
C PRO A 616 12.34 -66.21 -39.85
N ARG A 617 11.96 -64.95 -39.59
CA ARG A 617 10.68 -64.53 -39.01
C ARG A 617 9.48 -65.15 -39.74
N ARG A 618 8.83 -66.17 -39.13
CA ARG A 618 7.50 -66.61 -39.54
C ARG A 618 6.48 -65.47 -39.33
N THR A 619 5.89 -65.00 -40.41
CA THR A 619 4.79 -64.04 -40.39
C THR A 619 3.53 -64.71 -39.84
N LEU A 620 3.15 -64.39 -38.59
CA LEU A 620 1.87 -64.77 -38.02
C LEU A 620 0.79 -63.77 -38.44
N SER A 621 -0.23 -64.24 -39.16
CA SER A 621 -1.37 -63.46 -39.58
C SER A 621 -2.31 -63.17 -38.40
N VAL A 622 -2.48 -61.90 -38.03
CA VAL A 622 -3.45 -61.47 -37.02
C VAL A 622 -4.85 -61.42 -37.65
N ASN A 623 -5.72 -62.32 -37.23
CA ASN A 623 -7.14 -62.28 -37.60
C ASN A 623 -7.86 -61.22 -36.76
N VAL A 624 -8.54 -60.27 -37.41
CA VAL A 624 -9.32 -59.21 -36.74
C VAL A 624 -10.80 -59.57 -36.75
N PRO A 625 -11.45 -59.76 -35.57
CA PRO A 625 -12.90 -59.87 -35.50
C PRO A 625 -13.55 -58.51 -35.72
N ALA A 626 -14.63 -58.46 -36.51
CA ALA A 626 -15.32 -57.21 -36.84
C ALA A 626 -16.14 -56.67 -35.65
N ALA A 627 -16.20 -55.34 -35.51
CA ALA A 627 -17.03 -54.68 -34.51
C ALA A 627 -18.52 -54.74 -34.90
N THR A 628 -19.35 -55.34 -34.05
CA THR A 628 -20.81 -55.27 -34.18
C THR A 628 -21.34 -53.99 -33.52
N SER A 629 -22.01 -53.15 -34.31
CA SER A 629 -22.66 -51.92 -33.86
C SER A 629 -23.91 -52.18 -33.02
N LYS A 630 -24.01 -51.52 -31.86
CA LYS A 630 -25.25 -50.98 -31.29
C LYS A 630 -24.95 -49.94 -30.22
#